data_AF-A0AA35SDM0-F1
#
_entry.id   AF-A0AA35SDM0-F1
#
_cell.length_a   1.000
_cell.length_b   1.000
_cell.length_c   1.000
_cell.angle_alpha   90.00
_cell.angle_beta   90.00
_cell.angle_gamma   90.00
#
_symmetry.space_group_name_H-M   'P 1'
#
loop_
_entity.id
_entity.type
_entity.pdbx_description
1 polymer ?
#
loop_
_entity_poly.entity_id
_entity_poly.type
_entity_poly.pdbx_seq_one_letter_code
_entity_poly.pdbx_strand_id
1 'polypeptide(L)'
;MSEARGMDTGYSTGRANLYRDRSSALMTSTEISRLSCPNCKKILRDPRQVTVCGCRFCAGCIDQRPAQGCSAESVYTCAVDGAKYKRRDVRKDRGCQREIEFLEVDCPTQPRPCLWRGKLTDMEHHVSEECPKRLRECDLKCGGKYLAEELEQHMARDCHRRPVPCQYCKQQLPMKDLQDHYMGCDRLLECAPTANKLEVKN
;
A
#
# COMPACT_ATOMS: atom_id res chain seq x y z
N MET A 1 11.71 -14.83 41.12
CA MET A 1 12.31 -13.49 41.29
C MET A 1 13.27 -13.31 40.12
N SER A 2 12.81 -12.79 38.97
CA SER A 2 12.75 -11.35 38.62
C SER A 2 14.19 -10.79 38.46
N GLU A 3 14.63 -10.21 37.35
CA GLU A 3 13.96 -9.44 36.29
C GLU A 3 14.72 -9.50 34.95
N ALA A 4 13.97 -9.37 33.86
CA ALA A 4 14.42 -8.95 32.55
C ALA A 4 14.34 -7.42 32.43
N ARG A 5 15.37 -6.75 31.88
CA ARG A 5 15.35 -5.39 31.31
C ARG A 5 16.50 -5.28 30.31
N GLY A 6 16.41 -4.66 29.14
CA GLY A 6 15.35 -3.91 28.49
C GLY A 6 15.74 -3.70 27.03
N MET A 7 14.74 -3.70 26.16
CA MET A 7 14.85 -3.56 24.72
C MET A 7 15.12 -2.10 24.35
N ASP A 8 16.16 -1.85 23.55
CA ASP A 8 16.39 -0.56 22.91
C ASP A 8 15.48 -0.46 21.67
N THR A 9 14.43 0.34 21.78
CA THR A 9 13.45 0.59 20.72
C THR A 9 13.88 1.83 19.95
N GLY A 10 14.78 1.62 18.99
CA GLY A 10 15.12 2.62 17.98
C GLY A 10 13.93 2.85 17.04
N TYR A 11 13.13 3.87 17.37
CA TYR A 11 12.03 4.39 16.55
C TYR A 11 12.59 4.97 15.24
N SER A 12 12.76 4.10 14.24
CA SER A 12 13.00 4.49 12.86
C SER A 12 11.63 4.62 12.18
N THR A 13 11.14 5.86 12.10
CA THR A 13 9.91 6.18 11.39
C THR A 13 10.02 5.74 9.95
N GLY A 14 9.21 4.75 9.60
CA GLY A 14 9.08 4.20 8.27
C GLY A 14 8.58 5.25 7.28
N ARG A 15 9.21 5.27 6.11
CA ARG A 15 8.62 5.68 4.85
C ARG A 15 9.04 4.64 3.82
N ALA A 16 8.27 3.55 3.75
CA ALA A 16 8.49 2.50 2.79
C ALA A 16 8.42 3.11 1.37
N ASN A 17 9.45 2.86 0.57
CA ASN A 17 9.52 3.34 -0.81
C ASN A 17 8.46 2.64 -1.67
N LEU A 18 7.24 3.18 -1.75
CA LEU A 18 6.20 2.67 -2.65
C LEU A 18 6.45 2.99 -4.14
N TYR A 19 7.47 3.81 -4.46
CA TYR A 19 7.90 4.07 -5.84
C TYR A 19 8.77 2.95 -6.46
N ARG A 20 8.88 1.80 -5.79
CA ARG A 20 9.85 0.76 -6.16
C ARG A 20 9.34 -0.29 -7.16
N ASP A 21 8.03 -0.50 -7.32
CA ASP A 21 7.56 -1.72 -8.01
C ASP A 21 6.50 -1.57 -9.10
N ARG A 22 6.20 -0.36 -9.59
CA ARG A 22 5.33 -0.20 -10.78
C ARG A 22 5.85 0.85 -11.75
N SER A 23 7.01 0.57 -12.32
CA SER A 23 7.42 1.13 -13.61
C SER A 23 6.23 1.01 -14.59
N SER A 24 5.85 2.11 -15.23
CA SER A 24 4.88 2.19 -16.35
C SER A 24 3.39 2.45 -16.07
N ALA A 25 3.02 3.25 -15.07
CA ALA A 25 1.71 3.90 -15.08
C ALA A 25 1.84 5.43 -15.02
N LEU A 26 2.00 6.01 -16.21
CA LEU A 26 1.65 7.38 -16.62
C LEU A 26 2.10 8.54 -15.71
N MET A 27 3.38 8.90 -15.81
CA MET A 27 3.82 10.27 -15.54
C MET A 27 4.72 10.73 -16.70
N THR A 28 4.12 11.37 -17.70
CA THR A 28 4.79 11.80 -18.94
C THR A 28 5.42 13.19 -18.84
N SER A 29 5.84 13.64 -17.65
CA SER A 29 6.48 14.96 -17.52
C SER A 29 8.01 14.82 -17.48
N THR A 30 8.68 15.63 -18.30
CA THR A 30 10.14 15.77 -18.35
C THR A 30 10.74 16.11 -16.97
N GLU A 31 9.94 16.60 -16.02
CA GLU A 31 10.34 17.02 -14.69
C GLU A 31 10.76 15.84 -13.81
N ILE A 32 10.05 14.71 -13.86
CA ILE A 32 10.39 13.52 -13.05
C ILE A 32 11.72 12.92 -13.50
N SER A 33 12.03 12.98 -14.80
CA SER A 33 13.30 12.49 -15.34
C SER A 33 14.51 13.25 -14.77
N ARG A 34 14.35 14.57 -14.50
CA ARG A 34 15.40 15.41 -13.90
C ARG A 34 15.54 15.21 -12.39
N LEU A 35 14.49 14.73 -11.74
CA LEU A 35 14.45 14.42 -10.31
C LEU A 35 14.81 12.96 -10.01
N SER A 36 15.28 12.22 -11.00
CA SER A 36 15.63 10.80 -10.87
C SER A 36 17.12 10.60 -10.54
N CYS A 37 17.39 9.72 -9.58
CA CYS A 37 18.73 9.33 -9.18
C CYS A 37 19.41 8.49 -10.27
N PRO A 38 20.60 8.89 -10.77
CA PRO A 38 21.30 8.11 -11.79
C PRO A 38 21.76 6.72 -11.32
N ASN A 39 21.87 6.49 -10.00
CA ASN A 39 22.26 5.20 -9.44
C ASN A 39 21.05 4.25 -9.32
N CYS A 40 20.04 4.59 -8.51
CA CYS A 40 18.91 3.70 -8.24
C CYS A 40 17.72 3.85 -9.21
N LYS A 41 17.79 4.82 -10.13
CA LYS A 41 16.76 5.12 -11.16
C LYS A 41 15.37 5.46 -10.61
N LYS A 42 15.30 5.91 -9.35
CA LYS A 42 14.07 6.38 -8.68
C LYS A 42 14.16 7.87 -8.40
N ILE A 43 13.03 8.49 -8.04
CA ILE A 43 13.00 9.85 -7.51
C ILE A 43 14.02 9.98 -6.36
N LEU A 44 14.80 11.06 -6.37
CA LEU A 44 15.87 11.30 -5.42
C LEU A 44 15.32 11.34 -3.98
N ARG A 45 15.91 10.53 -3.10
CA ARG A 45 15.60 10.53 -1.66
C ARG A 45 16.73 11.20 -0.90
N ASP A 46 16.40 12.28 -0.18
CA ASP A 46 17.38 13.15 0.48
C ASP A 46 18.50 13.54 -0.51
N PRO A 47 18.18 14.34 -1.54
CA PRO A 47 19.07 14.61 -2.66
C PRO A 47 20.37 15.27 -2.19
N ARG A 48 21.45 14.77 -2.77
CA ARG A 48 22.82 15.24 -2.60
C ARG A 48 23.35 15.66 -3.96
N GLN A 49 23.94 16.85 -4.02
CA GLN A 49 24.59 17.34 -5.22
C GLN A 49 26.10 17.28 -5.05
N VAL A 50 26.79 16.71 -6.04
CA VAL A 50 28.24 16.83 -6.17
C VAL A 50 28.53 18.20 -6.75
N THR A 51 29.10 19.11 -5.98
CA THR A 51 29.28 20.51 -6.41
C THR A 51 30.29 20.66 -7.55
N VAL A 52 31.19 19.69 -7.74
CA VAL A 52 32.18 19.70 -8.82
C VAL A 52 31.54 19.53 -10.20
N CYS A 53 30.52 18.66 -10.34
CA CYS A 53 29.91 18.36 -11.63
C CYS A 53 28.40 18.60 -11.70
N GLY A 54 27.78 19.01 -10.61
CA GLY A 54 26.34 19.32 -10.53
C GLY A 54 25.42 18.09 -10.49
N CYS A 55 25.94 16.87 -10.66
CA CYS A 55 25.15 15.65 -10.62
C CYS A 55 24.50 15.41 -9.25
N ARG A 56 23.23 14.98 -9.27
CA ARG A 56 22.42 14.71 -8.08
C ARG A 56 22.24 13.21 -7.83
N PHE A 57 22.27 12.81 -6.57
CA PHE A 57 22.10 11.42 -6.13
C PHE A 57 21.30 11.36 -4.82
N CYS A 58 20.68 10.22 -4.50
CA CYS A 58 20.13 10.01 -3.15
C CYS A 58 21.26 9.97 -2.12
N ALA A 59 21.02 10.42 -0.88
CA ALA A 59 21.98 10.29 0.21
C ALA A 59 22.53 8.86 0.34
N GLY A 60 21.64 7.87 0.47
CA GLY A 60 22.06 6.46 0.55
C GLY A 60 22.82 5.96 -0.68
N CYS A 61 22.56 6.50 -1.87
CA CYS A 61 23.24 6.09 -3.10
C CYS A 61 24.63 6.70 -3.26
N ILE A 62 24.85 7.93 -2.78
CA ILE A 62 26.17 8.57 -2.84
C ILE A 62 27.05 8.17 -1.66
N ASP A 63 26.44 7.90 -0.51
CA ASP A 63 27.18 7.62 0.72
C ASP A 63 27.85 6.24 0.71
N GLN A 64 27.26 5.28 0.00
CA GLN A 64 27.77 3.91 -0.15
C GLN A 64 28.83 3.78 -1.25
N ARG A 65 29.23 4.87 -1.91
CA ARG A 65 30.18 4.80 -3.02
C ARG A 65 31.58 4.44 -2.50
N PRO A 66 32.27 3.51 -3.18
CA PRO A 66 33.62 3.14 -2.78
C PRO A 66 34.56 4.33 -2.97
N ALA A 67 35.39 4.60 -1.96
CA ALA A 67 36.51 5.51 -2.08
C ALA A 67 37.65 4.85 -2.87
N GLN A 68 38.38 5.66 -3.64
CA GLN A 68 39.67 5.30 -4.22
C GLN A 68 40.77 5.95 -3.37
N GLY A 69 41.85 5.23 -3.10
CA GLY A 69 43.01 5.72 -2.33
C GLY A 69 42.98 5.40 -0.83
N CYS A 70 43.99 5.91 -0.11
CA CYS A 70 44.18 5.73 1.33
C CYS A 70 43.19 6.57 2.14
N SER A 71 42.85 6.16 3.37
CA SER A 71 41.77 6.76 4.19
C SER A 71 41.83 8.29 4.32
N ALA A 72 43.03 8.88 4.45
CA ALA A 72 43.22 10.32 4.62
C ALA A 72 42.93 11.17 3.35
N GLU A 73 42.98 10.56 2.16
CA GLU A 73 42.79 11.24 0.87
C GLU A 73 41.78 10.51 -0.01
N SER A 74 40.71 9.99 0.59
CA SER A 74 39.66 9.30 -0.14
C SER A 74 39.09 10.18 -1.27
N VAL A 75 39.34 9.77 -2.51
CA VAL A 75 38.79 10.40 -3.73
C VAL A 75 37.66 9.53 -4.25
N TYR A 76 36.56 10.15 -4.63
CA TYR A 76 35.41 9.49 -5.23
C TYR A 76 35.32 9.88 -6.71
N THR A 77 34.73 9.01 -7.51
CA THR A 77 34.49 9.25 -8.93
C THR A 77 33.00 9.28 -9.17
N CYS A 78 32.47 10.28 -9.87
CA CYS A 78 31.07 10.37 -10.25
C CYS A 78 30.72 9.27 -11.28
N ALA A 79 29.51 8.72 -11.18
CA ALA A 79 29.07 7.59 -12.03
C ALA A 79 28.48 8.05 -13.36
N VAL A 80 28.24 9.36 -13.51
CA VAL A 80 27.56 9.94 -14.66
C VAL A 80 28.59 10.46 -15.65
N ASP A 81 29.58 11.20 -15.16
CA ASP A 81 30.54 11.95 -15.97
C ASP A 81 32.02 11.63 -15.66
N GLY A 82 32.28 10.75 -14.67
CA GLY A 82 33.63 10.39 -14.27
C GLY A 82 34.37 11.46 -13.45
N ALA A 83 33.73 12.59 -13.09
CA ALA A 83 34.37 13.66 -12.33
C ALA A 83 34.88 13.16 -10.96
N LYS A 84 36.09 13.59 -10.57
CA LYS A 84 36.66 13.29 -9.27
C LYS A 84 36.18 14.30 -8.22
N TYR A 85 35.78 13.82 -7.04
CA TYR A 85 35.30 14.67 -5.95
C TYR A 85 35.65 14.09 -4.58
N LYS A 86 35.64 14.93 -3.54
CA LYS A 86 35.81 14.53 -2.13
C LYS A 86 34.49 14.61 -1.38
N ARG A 87 34.39 14.00 -0.19
CA ARG A 87 33.17 14.05 0.64
C ARG A 87 32.66 15.47 0.89
N ARG A 88 33.57 16.43 1.10
CA ARG A 88 33.25 17.85 1.31
C ARG A 88 32.54 18.53 0.11
N ASP A 89 32.73 17.98 -1.08
CA ASP A 89 32.13 18.47 -2.32
C ASP A 89 30.71 17.90 -2.52
N VAL A 90 30.21 17.10 -1.57
CA VAL A 90 28.84 16.58 -1.57
C VAL A 90 28.01 17.42 -0.61
N ARG A 91 27.02 18.14 -1.14
CA ARG A 91 26.15 19.01 -0.36
C ARG A 91 24.71 18.55 -0.42
N LYS A 92 23.93 18.83 0.64
CA LYS A 92 22.47 18.63 0.64
C LYS A 92 21.85 19.58 -0.38
N ASP A 93 21.10 19.05 -1.34
CA ASP A 93 20.45 19.87 -2.37
C ASP A 93 19.04 20.26 -1.90
N ARG A 94 18.95 21.33 -1.10
CA ARG A 94 17.67 21.86 -0.60
C ARG A 94 16.78 22.43 -1.72
N GLY A 95 17.35 22.80 -2.86
CA GLY A 95 16.59 23.25 -4.03
C GLY A 95 15.84 22.09 -4.65
N CYS A 96 16.57 21.03 -5.00
CA CYS A 96 15.99 19.80 -5.53
C CYS A 96 15.03 19.13 -4.53
N GLN A 97 15.33 19.16 -3.23
CA GLN A 97 14.42 18.61 -2.21
C GLN A 97 13.06 19.32 -2.22
N ARG A 98 13.04 20.67 -2.31
CA ARG A 98 11.78 21.42 -2.42
C ARG A 98 11.05 21.12 -3.73
N GLU A 99 11.77 21.03 -4.84
CA GLU A 99 11.19 20.66 -6.14
C GLU A 99 10.45 19.31 -6.06
N ILE A 100 11.03 18.33 -5.35
CA ILE A 100 10.42 17.02 -5.11
C ILE A 100 9.21 17.12 -4.16
N GLU A 101 9.29 17.94 -3.12
CA GLU A 101 8.20 18.12 -2.15
C GLU A 101 6.96 18.80 -2.75
N PHE A 102 7.15 19.69 -3.72
CA PHE A 102 6.07 20.37 -4.43
C PHE A 102 5.68 19.70 -5.74
N LEU A 103 6.30 18.57 -6.09
CA LEU A 103 5.96 17.82 -7.28
C LEU A 103 4.52 17.31 -7.19
N GLU A 104 3.66 17.74 -8.11
CA GLU A 104 2.30 17.21 -8.22
C GLU A 104 2.27 15.95 -9.08
N VAL A 105 1.59 14.93 -8.57
CA VAL A 105 1.46 13.62 -9.20
C VAL A 105 0.00 13.20 -9.20
N ASP A 106 -0.37 12.42 -10.22
CA ASP A 106 -1.66 11.76 -10.32
C ASP A 106 -1.62 10.43 -9.57
N CYS A 107 -2.77 10.00 -9.06
CA CYS A 107 -2.87 8.76 -8.30
C CYS A 107 -2.49 7.54 -9.17
N PRO A 108 -1.56 6.67 -8.71
CA PRO A 108 -1.07 5.54 -9.50
C PRO A 108 -1.99 4.32 -9.45
N THR A 109 -3.16 4.41 -8.81
CA THR A 109 -4.07 3.27 -8.66
C THR A 109 -4.50 2.74 -10.02
N GLN A 110 -4.44 1.42 -10.14
CA GLN A 110 -4.85 0.63 -11.29
C GLN A 110 -5.66 -0.55 -10.74
N PRO A 111 -6.61 -1.14 -11.50
CA PRO A 111 -6.84 -0.94 -12.93
C PRO A 111 -7.73 0.27 -13.28
N ARG A 112 -8.43 0.86 -12.32
CA ARG A 112 -9.29 2.03 -12.58
C ARG A 112 -8.58 3.33 -12.20
N PRO A 113 -8.62 4.35 -13.07
CA PRO A 113 -8.03 5.64 -12.76
C PRO A 113 -8.78 6.29 -11.59
N CYS A 114 -8.02 6.86 -10.66
CA CYS A 114 -8.52 7.79 -9.67
C CYS A 114 -8.29 9.21 -10.19
N LEU A 115 -9.19 10.15 -9.86
CA LEU A 115 -9.09 11.56 -10.27
C LEU A 115 -8.20 12.40 -9.35
N TRP A 116 -7.65 11.80 -8.29
CA TRP A 116 -6.81 12.52 -7.36
C TRP A 116 -5.48 12.92 -8.03
N ARG A 117 -5.17 14.21 -7.86
CA ARG A 117 -3.89 14.83 -8.20
C ARG A 117 -3.48 15.69 -7.02
N GLY A 118 -2.24 15.56 -6.57
CA GLY A 118 -1.74 16.28 -5.40
C GLY A 118 -0.24 16.13 -5.23
N LYS A 119 0.30 16.64 -4.13
CA LYS A 119 1.74 16.57 -3.88
C LYS A 119 2.20 15.13 -3.72
N LEU A 120 3.41 14.85 -4.17
CA LEU A 120 4.11 13.58 -4.01
C LEU A 120 4.13 13.11 -2.54
N THR A 121 4.26 14.05 -1.60
CA THR A 121 4.28 13.76 -0.15
C THR A 121 2.95 13.24 0.39
N ASP A 122 1.85 13.60 -0.27
CA ASP A 122 0.48 13.32 0.20
C ASP A 122 -0.07 12.06 -0.47
N MET A 123 0.56 11.62 -1.56
CA MET A 123 0.12 10.47 -2.36
C MET A 123 0.08 9.17 -1.55
N GLU A 124 1.06 8.92 -0.67
CA GLU A 124 1.08 7.70 0.14
C GLU A 124 -0.17 7.60 1.03
N HIS A 125 -0.51 8.71 1.70
CA HIS A 125 -1.70 8.79 2.54
C HIS A 125 -2.99 8.64 1.71
N HIS A 126 -3.06 9.33 0.57
CA HIS A 126 -4.19 9.19 -0.34
C HIS A 126 -4.40 7.73 -0.75
N VAL A 127 -3.36 7.04 -1.23
CA VAL A 127 -3.49 5.66 -1.72
C VAL A 127 -3.87 4.68 -0.60
N SER A 128 -3.37 4.87 0.62
CA SER A 128 -3.62 3.94 1.72
C SER A 128 -4.98 4.16 2.40
N GLU A 129 -5.39 5.41 2.62
CA GLU A 129 -6.55 5.73 3.46
C GLU A 129 -7.74 6.27 2.65
N GLU A 130 -7.51 7.15 1.69
CA GLU A 130 -8.56 7.99 1.10
C GLU A 130 -9.04 7.51 -0.27
N CYS A 131 -8.17 6.85 -1.03
CA CYS A 131 -8.43 6.56 -2.44
C CYS A 131 -9.63 5.63 -2.59
N PRO A 132 -10.70 6.04 -3.30
CA PRO A 132 -11.87 5.18 -3.51
C PRO A 132 -11.53 3.89 -4.28
N LYS A 133 -10.46 3.93 -5.07
CA LYS A 133 -9.95 2.81 -5.88
C LYS A 133 -8.92 1.94 -5.15
N ARG A 134 -8.69 2.15 -3.85
CA ARG A 134 -7.79 1.29 -3.07
C ARG A 134 -8.45 -0.06 -2.77
N LEU A 135 -7.63 -1.10 -2.70
CA LEU A 135 -8.10 -2.44 -2.35
C LEU A 135 -8.21 -2.60 -0.83
N ARG A 136 -9.36 -3.07 -0.37
CA ARG A 136 -9.64 -3.43 1.01
C ARG A 136 -10.09 -4.87 1.11
N GLU A 137 -9.73 -5.52 2.22
CA GLU A 137 -10.33 -6.81 2.58
C GLU A 137 -11.79 -6.62 3.01
N CYS A 138 -12.61 -7.62 2.73
CA CYS A 138 -13.99 -7.60 3.19
C CYS A 138 -14.09 -7.63 4.72
N ASP A 139 -14.87 -6.72 5.29
CA ASP A 139 -15.04 -6.60 6.74
C ASP A 139 -15.79 -7.82 7.33
N LEU A 140 -16.60 -8.52 6.52
CA LEU A 140 -17.22 -9.81 6.87
C LEU A 140 -16.26 -11.01 6.80
N LYS A 141 -14.97 -10.77 6.51
CA LYS A 141 -13.92 -11.79 6.41
C LYS A 141 -14.27 -12.93 5.46
N CYS A 142 -14.82 -12.58 4.29
CA CYS A 142 -15.09 -13.54 3.20
C CYS A 142 -13.82 -14.03 2.49
N GLY A 143 -12.66 -13.42 2.77
CA GLY A 143 -11.37 -13.72 2.13
C GLY A 143 -11.10 -12.94 0.84
N GLY A 144 -12.10 -12.21 0.32
CA GLY A 144 -11.95 -11.37 -0.87
C GLY A 144 -11.41 -9.97 -0.58
N LYS A 145 -10.79 -9.36 -1.61
CA LYS A 145 -10.38 -7.95 -1.65
C LYS A 145 -11.18 -7.21 -2.72
N TYR A 146 -11.67 -6.03 -2.39
CA TYR A 146 -12.56 -5.22 -3.22
C TYR A 146 -12.11 -3.76 -3.22
N LEU A 147 -12.52 -2.99 -4.23
CA LEU A 147 -12.32 -1.54 -4.19
C LEU A 147 -13.08 -0.95 -3.02
N ALA A 148 -12.52 0.06 -2.35
CA ALA A 148 -13.15 0.69 -1.20
C ALA A 148 -14.56 1.21 -1.52
N GLU A 149 -14.76 1.78 -2.72
CA GLU A 149 -16.08 2.24 -3.18
C GLU A 149 -17.08 1.10 -3.45
N GLU A 150 -16.62 -0.12 -3.78
CA GLU A 150 -17.47 -1.27 -4.11
C GLU A 150 -17.76 -2.14 -2.87
N LEU A 151 -17.04 -1.91 -1.77
CA LEU A 151 -17.06 -2.80 -0.61
C LEU A 151 -18.42 -2.81 0.11
N GLU A 152 -19.07 -1.65 0.23
CA GLU A 152 -20.40 -1.55 0.83
C GLU A 152 -21.44 -2.33 0.03
N GLN A 153 -21.41 -2.20 -1.30
CA GLN A 153 -22.30 -2.95 -2.19
C GLN A 153 -22.03 -4.45 -2.10
N HIS A 154 -20.76 -4.86 -2.11
CA HIS A 154 -20.37 -6.26 -1.93
C HIS A 154 -20.95 -6.83 -0.62
N MET A 155 -20.77 -6.14 0.51
CA MET A 155 -21.25 -6.60 1.81
C MET A 155 -22.78 -6.69 1.87
N ALA A 156 -23.49 -5.80 1.20
CA ALA A 156 -24.95 -5.79 1.17
C ALA A 156 -25.56 -6.85 0.26
N ARG A 157 -24.93 -7.17 -0.88
CA ARG A 157 -25.57 -7.97 -1.95
C ARG A 157 -24.83 -9.26 -2.28
N ASP A 158 -23.52 -9.19 -2.42
CA ASP A 158 -22.73 -10.26 -3.07
C ASP A 158 -21.99 -11.15 -2.07
N CYS A 159 -21.71 -10.65 -0.87
CA CYS A 159 -20.93 -11.38 0.12
C CYS A 159 -21.69 -12.60 0.63
N HIS A 160 -21.12 -13.79 0.44
CA HIS A 160 -21.68 -15.04 0.98
C HIS A 160 -21.75 -15.10 2.52
N ARG A 161 -21.03 -14.21 3.22
CA ARG A 161 -21.07 -14.07 4.68
C ARG A 161 -22.02 -12.95 5.13
N ARG A 162 -22.74 -12.30 4.22
CA ARG A 162 -23.71 -11.27 4.59
C ARG A 162 -24.81 -11.86 5.49
N PRO A 163 -25.22 -11.15 6.54
CA PRO A 163 -26.31 -11.58 7.40
C PRO A 163 -27.64 -11.51 6.64
N VAL A 164 -28.39 -12.60 6.69
CA VAL A 164 -29.76 -12.72 6.15
C VAL A 164 -30.71 -13.26 7.20
N PRO A 165 -31.93 -12.72 7.29
CA PRO A 165 -32.94 -13.28 8.17
C PRO A 165 -33.52 -14.56 7.55
N CYS A 166 -33.62 -15.61 8.34
CA CYS A 166 -34.45 -16.76 7.99
C CYS A 166 -35.90 -16.32 7.83
N GLN A 167 -36.57 -16.76 6.75
CA GLN A 167 -37.95 -16.35 6.47
C GLN A 167 -38.93 -16.87 7.54
N TYR A 168 -38.62 -18.01 8.17
CA TYR A 168 -39.46 -18.69 9.17
C TYR A 168 -39.16 -18.21 10.59
N CYS A 169 -37.94 -18.42 11.10
CA CYS A 169 -37.58 -18.10 12.49
C CYS A 169 -37.04 -16.68 12.71
N LYS A 170 -36.79 -15.91 11.63
CA LYS A 170 -36.20 -14.54 11.65
C LYS A 170 -34.79 -14.44 12.23
N GLN A 171 -34.12 -15.56 12.51
CA GLN A 171 -32.72 -15.58 12.94
C GLN A 171 -31.80 -15.06 11.83
N GLN A 172 -30.83 -14.21 12.20
CA GLN A 172 -29.80 -13.69 11.30
C GLN A 172 -28.67 -14.71 11.14
N LEU A 173 -28.40 -15.12 9.90
CA LEU A 173 -27.41 -16.14 9.57
C LEU A 173 -26.57 -15.67 8.38
N PRO A 174 -25.30 -16.11 8.25
CA PRO A 174 -24.56 -15.92 7.02
C PRO A 174 -25.30 -16.56 5.84
N MET A 175 -25.38 -15.90 4.70
CA MET A 175 -26.05 -16.43 3.50
C MET A 175 -25.59 -17.84 3.13
N LYS A 176 -24.29 -18.14 3.28
CA LYS A 176 -23.73 -19.48 3.04
C LYS A 176 -24.31 -20.59 3.93
N ASP A 177 -24.76 -20.26 5.14
CA ASP A 177 -25.22 -21.22 6.15
C ASP A 177 -26.76 -21.31 6.19
N LEU A 178 -27.46 -20.45 5.43
CA LEU A 178 -28.93 -20.39 5.43
C LEU A 178 -29.57 -21.67 4.89
N GLN A 179 -28.95 -22.30 3.88
CA GLN A 179 -29.44 -23.56 3.31
C GLN A 179 -29.36 -24.70 4.33
N ASP A 180 -28.25 -24.81 5.05
CA ASP A 180 -28.06 -25.81 6.10
C ASP A 180 -29.00 -25.55 7.28
N HIS A 181 -29.24 -24.28 7.62
CA HIS A 181 -30.22 -23.92 8.64
C HIS A 181 -31.63 -24.37 8.29
N TYR A 182 -32.06 -24.29 7.02
CA TYR A 182 -33.40 -24.76 6.64
C TYR A 182 -33.61 -26.24 6.95
N MET A 183 -32.58 -27.08 6.89
CA MET A 183 -32.68 -28.51 7.23
C MET A 183 -33.01 -28.78 8.70
N GLY A 184 -32.76 -27.81 9.59
CA GLY A 184 -33.00 -27.91 11.04
C GLY A 184 -33.70 -26.69 11.62
N CYS A 185 -34.45 -25.93 10.82
CA CYS A 185 -35.11 -24.72 11.29
C CYS A 185 -36.40 -25.09 12.04
N ASP A 186 -36.44 -24.84 13.35
CA ASP A 186 -37.58 -25.17 14.22
C ASP A 186 -38.92 -24.68 13.65
N ARG A 187 -38.98 -23.42 13.18
CA ARG A 187 -40.21 -22.84 12.61
C ARG A 187 -40.58 -23.33 11.21
N LEU A 188 -39.63 -23.89 10.46
CA LEU A 188 -39.93 -24.57 9.19
C LEU A 188 -40.51 -25.96 9.44
N LEU A 189 -39.95 -26.68 10.42
CA LEU A 189 -40.43 -27.99 10.85
C LEU A 189 -41.82 -27.90 11.49
N GLU A 190 -42.13 -26.82 12.20
CA GLU A 190 -43.47 -26.52 12.74
C GLU A 190 -44.53 -26.26 11.65
N CYS A 191 -44.13 -25.78 10.47
CA CYS A 191 -45.02 -25.53 9.32
C CYS A 191 -45.08 -26.69 8.31
N ALA A 192 -44.28 -27.75 8.47
CA ALA A 192 -44.45 -28.96 7.70
C ALA A 192 -45.74 -29.64 8.20
N PRO A 193 -46.82 -29.71 7.40
CA PRO A 193 -48.00 -30.45 7.81
C PRO A 193 -47.55 -31.87 8.10
N THR A 194 -47.81 -32.33 9.32
CA THR A 194 -47.59 -33.70 9.75
C THR A 194 -48.21 -34.64 8.73
N ALA A 195 -47.38 -35.22 7.86
CA ALA A 195 -47.81 -36.25 6.95
C ALA A 195 -48.20 -37.48 7.78
N ASN A 196 -49.51 -37.64 7.94
CA ASN A 196 -50.25 -38.89 8.13
C ASN A 196 -49.67 -39.88 9.14
N LYS A 197 -50.14 -39.78 10.39
CA LYS A 197 -50.22 -40.92 11.30
C LYS A 197 -51.36 -41.82 10.78
N LEU A 198 -51.10 -42.63 9.76
CA LEU A 198 -52.02 -43.70 9.37
C LEU A 198 -52.07 -44.70 10.52
N GLU A 199 -53.21 -44.73 11.20
CA GLU A 199 -53.60 -45.81 12.09
C GLU A 199 -53.63 -47.12 11.29
N VAL A 200 -52.64 -47.99 11.49
CA VAL A 200 -52.77 -49.39 11.11
C VAL A 200 -53.30 -50.13 12.34
N LYS A 201 -54.62 -50.23 12.43
CA LYS A 201 -55.27 -51.31 13.16
C LYS A 201 -55.29 -52.53 12.24
N ASN A 202 -54.52 -53.55 12.60
CA ASN A 202 -54.87 -54.96 12.41
C ASN A 202 -54.05 -55.80 13.39
#